data_AF-A0A966GYU2-F1
#
_entry.id   AF-A0A966GYU2-F1
#
_cell.length_a   1.000
_cell.length_b   1.000
_cell.length_c   1.000
_cell.angle_alpha   90.00
_cell.angle_beta   90.00
_cell.angle_gamma   90.00
#
_symmetry.space_group_name_H-M   'P 1'
#
loop_
_entity.id
_entity.type
_entity.pdbx_description
1 polymer ?
#
loop_
_entity_poly.entity_id
_entity_poly.type
_entity_poly.pdbx_seq_one_letter_code
_entity_poly.pdbx_strand_id
1 'polypeptide(L)'
;MRIVLSVLLVGVLLIISCNSETHVEKSNPDSVTISKSDTTNVKTPIGLRKEPADTGFNDDLQQAISDSIYYSIIQHAKIDILETRYTSSVDTLRDGADVVKMCGEWKKLSKKDLIDIFKKSEPINAFEFHYMFLVYPCSVEGRALVGDQEVSFSINAAATSYLQFADGSIRLGYLKKNYRKYFLEGADPEVQN
;
A
#
# COMPACT_ATOMS: atom_id res chain seq x y z
N MET A 1 2.22 -52.65 -35.81
CA MET A 1 2.15 -51.40 -36.59
C MET A 1 3.18 -50.43 -36.01
N ARG A 2 4.17 -50.07 -36.84
CA ARG A 2 5.10 -48.91 -36.83
C ARG A 2 5.64 -48.30 -35.51
N ILE A 3 6.97 -48.35 -35.43
CA ILE A 3 7.92 -47.52 -34.67
C ILE A 3 7.97 -46.11 -35.27
N VAL A 4 8.03 -45.04 -34.45
CA VAL A 4 8.73 -43.74 -34.65
C VAL A 4 8.84 -43.10 -33.24
N LEU A 5 9.99 -43.00 -32.56
CA LEU A 5 11.26 -42.27 -32.76
C LEU A 5 11.18 -40.73 -32.56
N SER A 6 11.64 -40.30 -31.37
CA SER A 6 12.51 -39.14 -31.04
C SER A 6 12.36 -37.80 -31.76
N VAL A 7 12.28 -36.69 -30.98
CA VAL A 7 13.11 -35.47 -31.19
C VAL A 7 13.34 -34.73 -29.85
N LEU A 8 14.63 -34.54 -29.52
CA LEU A 8 15.19 -33.58 -28.55
C LEU A 8 15.08 -32.14 -29.05
N LEU A 9 14.85 -31.17 -28.16
CA LEU A 9 15.37 -29.79 -28.28
C LEU A 9 15.59 -29.25 -26.85
N VAL A 10 16.82 -29.30 -26.33
CA VAL A 10 17.90 -28.30 -26.45
C VAL A 10 17.52 -26.99 -25.74
N GLY A 11 18.20 -26.75 -24.62
CA GLY A 11 18.06 -25.56 -23.80
C GLY A 11 18.62 -24.29 -24.41
N VAL A 12 18.29 -23.18 -23.77
CA VAL A 12 18.96 -21.90 -23.93
C VAL A 12 19.23 -21.35 -22.54
N LEU A 13 20.52 -21.29 -22.19
CA LEU A 13 21.06 -20.43 -21.14
C LEU A 13 20.84 -18.97 -21.54
N LEU A 14 20.38 -18.14 -20.62
CA LEU A 14 20.63 -16.70 -20.66
C LEU A 14 21.28 -16.27 -19.34
N ILE A 15 22.60 -16.16 -19.40
CA ILE A 15 23.43 -15.41 -18.46
C ILE A 15 23.34 -13.95 -18.90
N ILE A 16 22.69 -13.09 -18.12
CA ILE A 16 22.81 -11.64 -18.27
C ILE A 16 23.82 -11.19 -17.22
N SER A 17 25.09 -11.07 -17.63
CA SER A 17 26.10 -10.34 -16.88
C SER A 17 25.97 -8.86 -17.25
N CYS A 18 25.70 -8.01 -16.26
CA CYS A 18 25.68 -6.56 -16.40
C CYS A 18 27.04 -6.03 -16.90
N ASN A 19 27.01 -5.28 -17.99
CA ASN A 19 28.09 -4.37 -18.39
C ASN A 19 27.70 -2.97 -17.88
N SER A 20 28.46 -2.44 -16.92
CA SER A 20 28.44 -1.01 -16.58
C SER A 20 29.87 -0.52 -16.69
N GLU A 21 30.21 0.02 -17.86
CA GLU A 21 31.39 0.85 -18.05
C GLU A 21 31.01 2.28 -17.65
N THR A 22 31.44 2.72 -16.48
CA THR A 22 31.43 4.13 -16.11
C THR A 22 32.74 4.76 -16.60
N HIS A 23 32.66 5.50 -17.71
CA HIS A 23 33.71 6.42 -18.10
C HIS A 23 33.75 7.61 -17.12
N VAL A 24 34.89 7.75 -16.44
CA VAL A 24 35.29 8.94 -15.71
C VAL A 24 35.92 9.89 -16.72
N GLU A 25 35.30 11.06 -16.94
CA GLU A 25 35.98 12.19 -17.57
C GLU A 25 35.85 13.43 -16.70
N LYS A 26 36.99 13.82 -16.13
CA LYS A 26 37.22 15.13 -15.49
C LYS A 26 37.47 16.15 -16.59
N SER A 27 36.71 17.25 -16.60
CA SER A 27 37.27 18.55 -16.98
C SER A 27 36.40 19.72 -16.49
N ASN A 28 37.05 20.64 -15.78
CA ASN A 28 36.74 22.05 -15.54
C ASN A 28 38.14 22.74 -15.68
N PRO A 29 38.32 24.02 -16.05
CA PRO A 29 37.43 25.15 -15.87
C PRO A 29 37.43 26.19 -17.01
N ASP A 30 36.81 27.34 -16.72
CA ASP A 30 36.89 28.67 -17.37
C ASP A 30 35.52 29.09 -17.95
N SER A 31 34.96 30.27 -17.71
CA SER A 31 35.37 31.47 -16.98
C SER A 31 34.15 32.41 -17.05
N VAL A 32 33.77 33.11 -15.97
CA VAL A 32 33.11 34.43 -16.10
C VAL A 32 33.50 35.31 -14.92
N THR A 33 34.17 36.40 -15.28
CA THR A 33 34.69 37.51 -14.50
C THR A 33 33.57 38.33 -13.83
N ILE A 34 33.72 38.65 -12.54
CA ILE A 34 33.00 39.77 -11.91
C ILE A 34 34.00 40.64 -11.15
N SER A 35 33.98 41.93 -11.48
CA SER A 35 34.87 43.00 -11.07
C SER A 35 34.88 43.28 -9.56
N LYS A 36 36.06 43.64 -9.03
CA LYS A 36 36.26 44.16 -7.68
C LYS A 36 35.78 45.61 -7.56
N SER A 37 35.09 45.90 -6.46
CA SER A 37 35.10 47.22 -5.81
C SER A 37 34.98 47.03 -4.30
N ASP A 38 35.95 47.58 -3.56
CA ASP A 38 36.13 47.49 -2.12
C ASP A 38 34.99 48.14 -1.32
N THR A 39 34.61 47.55 -0.19
CA THR A 39 34.74 48.17 1.16
C THR A 39 34.21 47.26 2.27
N THR A 40 34.98 47.25 3.35
CA THR A 40 34.83 46.61 4.66
C THR A 40 33.53 46.92 5.40
N ASN A 41 32.90 45.92 6.06
CA ASN A 41 32.56 45.98 7.49
C ASN A 41 31.94 44.68 8.07
N VAL A 42 32.53 44.27 9.19
CA VAL A 42 32.08 43.38 10.29
C VAL A 42 30.59 43.01 10.36
N LYS A 43 30.28 41.69 10.34
CA LYS A 43 29.40 41.02 11.33
C LYS A 43 29.43 39.50 11.19
N THR A 44 29.52 38.85 12.35
CA THR A 44 29.44 37.41 12.69
C THR A 44 28.61 36.55 11.72
N PRO A 45 29.07 35.36 11.29
CA PRO A 45 28.21 34.46 10.52
C PRO A 45 27.12 33.91 11.44
N ILE A 46 25.91 34.44 11.27
CA ILE A 46 24.69 33.78 11.72
C ILE A 46 24.66 32.45 10.98
N GLY A 47 24.80 31.35 11.73
CA GLY A 47 24.64 30.02 11.20
C GLY A 47 23.26 29.92 10.55
N LEU A 48 23.22 29.88 9.22
CA LEU A 48 22.07 29.44 8.45
C LEU A 48 21.82 27.98 8.86
N ARG A 49 20.94 27.79 9.83
CA ARG A 49 20.22 26.53 10.01
C ARG A 49 19.50 26.32 8.69
N LYS A 50 20.04 25.43 7.84
CA LYS A 50 19.30 24.91 6.70
C LYS A 50 18.03 24.30 7.30
N GLU A 51 16.90 24.95 7.08
CA GLU A 51 15.64 24.23 7.20
C GLU A 51 15.72 23.04 6.24
N PRO A 52 15.37 21.82 6.69
CA PRO A 52 15.29 20.69 5.79
C PRO A 52 14.29 21.07 4.68
N ALA A 53 14.68 20.79 3.43
CA ALA A 53 13.79 20.97 2.29
C ALA A 53 12.48 20.24 2.58
N ASP A 54 11.38 20.97 2.46
CA ASP A 54 10.02 20.44 2.56
C ASP A 54 9.79 19.41 1.45
N THR A 55 9.99 18.13 1.78
CA THR A 55 9.74 16.99 0.88
C THR A 55 8.32 16.43 1.03
N GLY A 56 7.56 16.87 2.04
CA GLY A 56 6.29 16.23 2.43
C GLY A 56 5.18 16.35 1.37
N PHE A 57 5.16 17.45 0.62
CA PHE A 57 4.13 17.66 -0.42
C PHE A 57 4.23 16.68 -1.60
N ASN A 58 5.43 16.16 -1.88
CA ASN A 58 5.64 15.23 -2.98
C ASN A 58 5.18 13.80 -2.61
N ASP A 59 5.33 13.42 -1.35
CA ASP A 59 5.04 12.06 -0.88
C ASP A 59 3.52 11.80 -0.81
N ASP A 60 2.73 12.77 -0.34
CA ASP A 60 1.27 12.66 -0.28
C ASP A 60 0.65 12.56 -1.69
N LEU A 61 1.18 13.33 -2.65
CA LEU A 61 0.73 13.28 -4.03
C LEU A 61 1.09 11.95 -4.68
N GLN A 62 2.29 11.41 -4.43
CA GLN A 62 2.70 10.10 -4.92
C GLN A 62 1.82 8.97 -4.36
N GLN A 63 1.47 9.05 -3.07
CA GLN A 63 0.56 8.09 -2.46
C GLN A 63 -0.84 8.16 -3.07
N ALA A 64 -1.39 9.36 -3.26
CA ALA A 64 -2.71 9.55 -3.88
C ALA A 64 -2.78 9.00 -5.32
N ILE A 65 -1.70 9.19 -6.11
CA ILE A 65 -1.60 8.62 -7.46
C ILE A 65 -1.56 7.09 -7.39
N SER A 66 -0.75 6.53 -6.49
CA SER A 66 -0.63 5.08 -6.30
C SER A 66 -1.96 4.46 -5.89
N ASP A 67 -2.65 5.07 -4.92
CA ASP A 67 -3.98 4.64 -4.47
C ASP A 67 -5.00 4.70 -5.62
N SER A 68 -4.97 5.74 -6.47
CA SER A 68 -5.83 5.83 -7.64
C SER A 68 -5.59 4.68 -8.64
N ILE A 69 -4.33 4.33 -8.88
CA ILE A 69 -3.94 3.22 -9.77
C ILE A 69 -4.42 1.89 -9.20
N TYR A 70 -4.08 1.57 -7.95
CA TYR A 70 -4.48 0.32 -7.32
C TYR A 70 -5.99 0.19 -7.22
N TYR A 71 -6.69 1.28 -6.89
CA TYR A 71 -8.14 1.30 -6.86
C TYR A 71 -8.73 0.99 -8.23
N SER A 72 -8.22 1.60 -9.29
CA SER A 72 -8.67 1.31 -10.66
C SER A 72 -8.45 -0.16 -11.04
N ILE A 73 -7.30 -0.73 -10.70
CA ILE A 73 -7.01 -2.17 -10.90
C ILE A 73 -8.03 -3.01 -10.14
N ILE A 74 -8.23 -2.74 -8.85
CA ILE A 74 -9.19 -3.47 -8.00
C ILE A 74 -10.59 -3.40 -8.58
N GLN A 75 -11.03 -2.26 -9.14
CA GLN A 75 -12.39 -2.10 -9.68
C GLN A 75 -12.61 -2.84 -11.00
N HIS A 76 -11.60 -2.96 -11.86
CA HIS A 76 -11.78 -3.50 -13.21
C HIS A 76 -11.23 -4.91 -13.40
N ALA A 77 -10.28 -5.33 -12.57
CA ALA A 77 -9.68 -6.66 -12.66
C ALA A 77 -10.61 -7.76 -12.12
N LYS A 78 -10.39 -8.99 -12.60
CA LYS A 78 -10.92 -10.19 -11.95
C LYS A 78 -10.19 -10.37 -10.61
N ILE A 79 -10.93 -10.72 -9.56
CA ILE A 79 -10.38 -11.02 -8.24
C ILE A 79 -10.68 -12.48 -7.89
N ASP A 80 -9.63 -13.27 -7.64
CA ASP A 80 -9.75 -14.64 -7.16
C ASP A 80 -9.12 -14.75 -5.77
N ILE A 81 -9.93 -15.07 -4.74
CA ILE A 81 -9.42 -15.28 -3.38
C ILE A 81 -8.73 -16.66 -3.31
N LEU A 82 -7.44 -16.65 -3.00
CA LEU A 82 -6.60 -17.86 -2.94
C LEU A 82 -6.72 -18.54 -1.58
N GLU A 83 -6.49 -17.78 -0.51
CA GLU A 83 -6.53 -18.27 0.87
C GLU A 83 -7.09 -17.22 1.82
N THR A 84 -7.64 -17.69 2.95
CA THR A 84 -8.12 -16.83 4.03
C THR A 84 -7.80 -17.44 5.39
N ARG A 85 -7.55 -16.58 6.37
CA ARG A 85 -7.38 -16.91 7.78
C ARG A 85 -8.09 -15.85 8.62
N TYR A 86 -8.87 -16.29 9.59
CA TYR A 86 -9.40 -15.40 10.63
C TYR A 86 -8.36 -15.31 11.73
N THR A 87 -7.96 -14.09 12.05
CA THR A 87 -6.98 -13.80 13.10
C THR A 87 -7.66 -12.97 14.18
N SER A 88 -7.22 -13.18 15.41
CA SER A 88 -7.66 -12.41 16.56
C SER A 88 -6.48 -12.17 17.50
N SER A 89 -6.22 -10.92 17.89
CA SER A 89 -5.09 -10.56 18.76
C SER A 89 -5.44 -10.53 20.25
N VAL A 90 -6.57 -11.14 20.64
CA VAL A 90 -7.17 -10.98 21.98
C VAL A 90 -6.48 -11.80 23.09
N ASP A 91 -5.35 -12.47 22.79
CA ASP A 91 -4.58 -13.26 23.76
C ASP A 91 -3.95 -12.45 24.91
N THR A 92 -4.17 -11.12 24.99
CA THR A 92 -3.43 -10.23 25.93
C THR A 92 -4.28 -9.26 26.78
N LEU A 93 -5.61 -9.18 26.62
CA LEU A 93 -6.41 -8.20 27.36
C LEU A 93 -7.22 -8.86 28.49
N ARG A 94 -6.90 -8.48 29.72
CA ARG A 94 -7.51 -8.98 30.98
C ARG A 94 -9.02 -8.65 31.11
N ASP A 95 -9.51 -7.72 30.28
CA ASP A 95 -10.92 -7.33 30.11
C ASP A 95 -11.51 -7.78 28.75
N GLY A 96 -10.84 -8.71 28.06
CA GLY A 96 -11.11 -9.07 26.66
C GLY A 96 -12.32 -9.97 26.40
N ALA A 97 -13.09 -10.39 27.40
CA ALA A 97 -14.18 -11.36 27.22
C ALA A 97 -15.25 -10.88 26.21
N ASP A 98 -15.64 -9.61 26.28
CA ASP A 98 -16.63 -9.02 25.37
C ASP A 98 -16.07 -8.86 23.96
N VAL A 99 -14.78 -8.52 23.84
CA VAL A 99 -14.11 -8.36 22.55
C VAL A 99 -13.83 -9.70 21.87
N VAL A 100 -13.44 -10.74 22.62
CA VAL A 100 -13.35 -12.13 22.13
C VAL A 100 -14.72 -12.55 21.60
N LYS A 101 -15.78 -12.30 22.37
CA LYS A 101 -17.15 -12.66 21.98
C LYS A 101 -17.58 -11.95 20.70
N MET A 102 -17.40 -10.63 20.62
CA MET A 102 -17.70 -9.85 19.40
C MET A 102 -16.95 -10.39 18.19
N CYS A 103 -15.64 -10.66 18.32
CA CYS A 103 -14.84 -11.23 17.24
C CYS A 103 -15.26 -12.65 16.87
N GLY A 104 -15.69 -13.47 17.83
CA GLY A 104 -16.25 -14.80 17.59
C GLY A 104 -17.63 -14.78 16.93
N GLU A 105 -18.40 -13.72 17.14
CA GLU A 105 -19.71 -13.48 16.51
C GLU A 105 -19.58 -12.83 15.13
N TRP A 106 -18.39 -12.30 14.77
CA TRP A 106 -18.17 -11.73 13.46
C TRP A 106 -18.37 -12.81 12.39
N LYS A 107 -19.35 -12.55 11.53
CA LYS A 107 -19.78 -13.48 10.49
C LYS A 107 -18.58 -13.89 9.61
N LYS A 108 -18.45 -15.20 9.39
CA LYS A 108 -17.55 -15.73 8.36
C LYS A 108 -17.97 -15.22 6.97
N LEU A 109 -17.12 -14.39 6.39
CA LEU A 109 -17.17 -13.87 5.04
C LEU A 109 -16.84 -14.97 4.02
N SER A 110 -17.68 -15.09 3.00
CA SER A 110 -17.41 -15.94 1.83
C SER A 110 -16.43 -15.25 0.87
N LYS A 111 -15.85 -16.00 -0.07
CA LYS A 111 -15.01 -15.39 -1.14
C LYS A 111 -15.74 -14.27 -1.89
N LYS A 112 -17.05 -14.45 -2.16
CA LYS A 112 -17.89 -13.43 -2.79
C LYS A 112 -18.02 -12.18 -1.92
N ASP A 113 -18.17 -12.34 -0.60
CA ASP A 113 -18.25 -11.20 0.31
C ASP A 113 -16.95 -10.40 0.32
N LEU A 114 -15.79 -11.08 0.32
CA LEU A 114 -14.48 -10.42 0.27
C LEU A 114 -14.29 -9.61 -1.03
N ILE A 115 -14.67 -10.20 -2.18
CA ILE A 115 -14.64 -9.50 -3.47
C ILE A 115 -15.60 -8.31 -3.46
N ASP A 116 -16.82 -8.49 -2.94
CA ASP A 116 -17.81 -7.42 -2.82
C ASP A 116 -17.28 -6.27 -1.95
N ILE A 117 -16.59 -6.57 -0.86
CA ILE A 117 -15.95 -5.56 0.00
C ILE A 117 -14.94 -4.76 -0.81
N PHE A 118 -13.97 -5.42 -1.46
CA PHE A 118 -12.95 -4.71 -2.25
C PHE A 118 -13.54 -3.85 -3.37
N LYS A 119 -14.59 -4.33 -4.04
CA LYS A 119 -15.24 -3.60 -5.13
C LYS A 119 -16.13 -2.44 -4.66
N LYS A 120 -16.61 -2.45 -3.41
CA LYS A 120 -17.56 -1.45 -2.89
C LYS A 120 -16.93 -0.46 -1.91
N SER A 121 -15.75 -0.76 -1.39
CA SER A 121 -14.95 0.15 -0.59
C SER A 121 -14.28 1.20 -1.48
N GLU A 122 -13.85 2.30 -0.87
CA GLU A 122 -13.19 3.43 -1.52
C GLU A 122 -11.79 3.64 -0.92
N PRO A 123 -10.82 4.22 -1.65
CA PRO A 123 -9.52 4.55 -1.09
C PRO A 123 -9.68 5.51 0.09
N ILE A 124 -8.92 5.26 1.16
CA ILE A 124 -8.87 6.15 2.32
C ILE A 124 -7.43 6.52 2.64
N ASN A 125 -7.20 7.77 3.00
CA ASN A 125 -5.91 8.26 3.45
C ASN A 125 -5.67 7.93 4.94
N ALA A 126 -4.48 8.28 5.44
CA ALA A 126 -4.10 8.01 6.82
C ALA A 126 -4.99 8.74 7.86
N PHE A 127 -5.43 9.96 7.54
CA PHE A 127 -6.33 10.75 8.38
C PHE A 127 -7.70 10.08 8.49
N GLU A 128 -8.30 9.74 7.35
CA GLU A 128 -9.59 9.04 7.30
C GLU A 128 -9.52 7.71 8.07
N PHE A 129 -8.46 6.93 7.88
CA PHE A 129 -8.25 5.69 8.63
C PHE A 129 -8.22 5.92 10.15
N HIS A 130 -7.53 6.98 10.63
CA HIS A 130 -7.38 7.24 12.06
C HIS A 130 -8.63 7.82 12.72
N TYR A 131 -9.37 8.66 12.00
CA TYR A 131 -10.46 9.43 12.59
C TYR A 131 -11.85 8.91 12.23
N MET A 132 -12.00 8.17 11.12
CA MET A 132 -13.30 7.65 10.71
C MET A 132 -13.51 6.19 11.09
N PHE A 133 -12.48 5.43 11.42
CA PHE A 133 -12.62 3.99 11.64
C PHE A 133 -12.05 3.55 12.98
N LEU A 134 -12.75 2.64 13.62
CA LEU A 134 -12.18 1.87 14.73
C LEU A 134 -11.21 0.80 14.19
N VAL A 135 -10.37 0.27 15.07
CA VAL A 135 -9.52 -0.89 14.76
C VAL A 135 -9.85 -1.99 15.76
N TYR A 136 -10.55 -3.02 15.28
CA TYR A 136 -10.87 -4.18 16.11
C TYR A 136 -9.75 -5.22 16.08
N PRO A 137 -9.59 -6.03 17.15
CA PRO A 137 -8.53 -7.04 17.20
C PRO A 137 -8.88 -8.30 16.40
N CYS A 138 -9.86 -8.28 15.51
CA CYS A 138 -10.16 -9.37 14.59
C CYS A 138 -10.11 -8.93 13.14
N SER A 139 -9.45 -9.76 12.34
CA SER A 139 -9.27 -9.55 10.90
C SER A 139 -9.45 -10.84 10.11
N VAL A 140 -9.79 -10.67 8.83
CA VAL A 140 -9.62 -11.69 7.81
C VAL A 140 -8.40 -11.34 6.99
N GLU A 141 -7.40 -12.19 7.04
CA GLU A 141 -6.15 -12.05 6.31
C GLU A 141 -6.06 -13.12 5.22
N GLY A 142 -5.31 -12.86 4.16
CA GLY A 142 -5.13 -13.85 3.12
C GLY A 142 -4.37 -13.36 1.91
N ARG A 143 -4.49 -14.13 0.82
CA ARG A 143 -3.94 -13.80 -0.49
C ARG A 143 -5.01 -13.86 -1.55
N ALA A 144 -4.91 -12.97 -2.52
CA ALA A 144 -5.79 -12.90 -3.68
C ALA A 144 -4.97 -12.70 -4.95
N LEU A 145 -5.53 -13.12 -6.08
CA LEU A 145 -5.07 -12.73 -7.40
C LEU A 145 -5.96 -11.59 -7.88
N VAL A 146 -5.40 -10.40 -8.09
CA VAL A 146 -6.10 -9.22 -8.65
C VAL A 146 -5.53 -8.98 -10.04
N GLY A 147 -6.26 -9.41 -11.07
CA GLY A 147 -5.73 -9.49 -12.42
C GLY A 147 -4.67 -10.60 -12.51
N ASP A 148 -3.43 -10.22 -12.74
CA ASP A 148 -2.24 -11.09 -12.76
C ASP A 148 -1.34 -10.89 -11.53
N GLN A 149 -1.75 -10.04 -10.58
CA GLN A 149 -0.94 -9.70 -9.42
C GLN A 149 -1.41 -10.47 -8.18
N GLU A 150 -0.49 -11.22 -7.58
CA GLU A 150 -0.72 -11.81 -6.25
C GLU A 150 -0.55 -10.72 -5.19
N VAL A 151 -1.59 -10.53 -4.38
CA VAL A 151 -1.64 -9.53 -3.32
C VAL A 151 -1.93 -10.20 -1.99
N SER A 152 -1.29 -9.73 -0.94
CA SER A 152 -1.74 -10.04 0.42
C SER A 152 -2.77 -9.01 0.86
N PHE A 153 -3.75 -9.43 1.66
CA PHE A 153 -4.77 -8.53 2.16
C PHE A 153 -5.06 -8.77 3.64
N SER A 154 -5.56 -7.73 4.29
CA SER A 154 -6.19 -7.78 5.60
C SER A 154 -7.49 -6.97 5.58
N ILE A 155 -8.55 -7.52 6.15
CA ILE A 155 -9.83 -6.83 6.35
C ILE A 155 -10.10 -6.80 7.84
N ASN A 156 -10.25 -5.62 8.41
CA ASN A 156 -10.63 -5.44 9.81
C ASN A 156 -12.14 -5.54 9.98
N ALA A 157 -12.60 -6.04 11.13
CA ALA A 157 -14.02 -6.11 11.44
C ALA A 157 -14.72 -4.73 11.55
N ALA A 158 -13.95 -3.64 11.63
CA ALA A 158 -14.42 -2.26 11.62
C ALA A 158 -14.23 -1.57 10.25
N ALA A 159 -14.69 -2.22 9.18
CA ALA A 159 -14.89 -1.64 7.84
C ALA A 159 -13.65 -1.07 7.12
N THR A 160 -12.44 -1.46 7.51
CA THR A 160 -11.20 -1.11 6.80
C THR A 160 -10.57 -2.33 6.15
N SER A 161 -9.87 -2.11 5.04
CA SER A 161 -9.12 -3.14 4.33
C SER A 161 -7.77 -2.60 3.90
N TYR A 162 -6.78 -3.48 3.80
CA TYR A 162 -5.45 -3.17 3.31
C TYR A 162 -5.06 -4.23 2.29
N LEU A 163 -4.59 -3.79 1.11
CA LEU A 163 -4.05 -4.68 0.09
C LEU A 163 -2.62 -4.27 -0.20
N GLN A 164 -1.72 -5.24 -0.12
CA GLN A 164 -0.30 -5.09 -0.37
C GLN A 164 0.04 -5.77 -1.69
N PHE A 165 0.38 -4.94 -2.68
CA PHE A 165 0.97 -5.31 -3.95
C PHE A 165 2.49 -5.39 -3.81
N ALA A 166 3.18 -5.85 -4.86
CA ALA A 166 4.64 -5.99 -4.85
C ALA A 166 5.39 -4.64 -4.78
N ASP A 167 4.79 -3.60 -5.34
CA ASP A 167 5.39 -2.26 -5.50
C ASP A 167 4.76 -1.20 -4.59
N GLY A 168 3.73 -1.55 -3.82
CA GLY A 168 3.03 -0.62 -2.96
C GLY A 168 1.77 -1.20 -2.35
N SER A 169 0.97 -0.32 -1.74
CA SER A 169 -0.21 -0.74 -1.00
C SER A 169 -1.31 0.30 -1.06
N ILE A 170 -2.54 -0.16 -0.81
CA ILE A 170 -3.72 0.69 -0.73
C ILE A 170 -4.51 0.37 0.53
N ARG A 171 -5.01 1.42 1.19
CA ARG A 171 -6.03 1.32 2.24
C ARG A 171 -7.40 1.61 1.64
N LEU A 172 -8.36 0.77 1.98
CA LEU A 172 -9.75 0.93 1.57
C LEU A 172 -10.65 1.05 2.80
N GLY A 173 -11.67 1.88 2.70
CA GLY A 173 -12.74 2.04 3.68
C GLY A 173 -14.10 1.71 3.09
N TYR A 174 -14.90 0.92 3.80
CA TYR A 174 -16.28 0.64 3.40
C TYR A 174 -17.22 1.73 3.95
N LEU A 175 -17.43 2.79 3.16
CA LEU A 175 -18.18 3.99 3.56
C LEU A 175 -19.70 3.85 3.42
N LYS A 176 -20.22 2.70 2.98
CA LYS A 176 -21.66 2.54 2.74
C LYS A 176 -22.40 2.25 4.06
N LYS A 177 -23.57 2.87 4.23
CA LYS A 177 -24.45 2.71 5.42
C LYS A 177 -24.89 1.27 5.68
N ASN A 178 -24.80 0.37 4.70
CA ASN A 178 -25.15 -1.04 4.83
C ASN A 178 -23.97 -1.92 5.30
N TYR A 179 -22.99 -1.35 6.00
CA TYR A 179 -21.78 -2.04 6.46
C TYR A 179 -22.05 -3.31 7.26
N ARG A 180 -23.16 -3.36 8.03
CA ARG A 180 -23.55 -4.52 8.87
C ARG A 180 -23.75 -5.82 8.10
N LYS A 181 -23.81 -5.77 6.77
CA LYS A 181 -23.77 -6.97 5.93
C LYS A 181 -22.45 -7.74 6.06
N TYR A 182 -21.36 -7.03 6.30
CA TYR A 182 -19.98 -7.55 6.24
C TYR A 182 -19.19 -7.28 7.53
N PHE A 183 -19.46 -6.18 8.22
CA PHE A 183 -18.64 -5.65 9.30
C PHE A 183 -19.43 -5.56 10.62
N LEU A 184 -18.70 -5.55 11.74
CA LEU A 184 -19.28 -5.26 13.05
C LEU A 184 -19.51 -3.76 13.22
N GLU A 185 -18.60 -2.94 12.71
CA GLU A 185 -18.67 -1.47 12.76
C GLU A 185 -18.31 -0.84 11.42
N GLY A 186 -18.92 0.32 11.12
CA GLY A 186 -18.69 1.11 9.93
C GLY A 186 -17.80 2.33 10.18
N ALA A 187 -17.71 3.21 9.19
CA ALA A 187 -17.11 4.52 9.40
C ALA A 187 -17.99 5.41 10.30
N ASP A 188 -17.37 6.22 11.15
CA ASP A 188 -18.04 7.21 12.00
C ASP A 188 -18.81 8.21 11.12
N PRO A 189 -20.14 8.33 11.29
CA PRO A 189 -20.95 9.24 10.50
C PRO A 189 -20.73 10.73 10.83
N GLU A 190 -20.18 11.07 12.01
CA GLU A 190 -19.96 12.46 12.42
C GLU A 190 -18.74 13.07 11.73
N VAL A 191 -17.74 12.26 11.37
CA VAL A 191 -16.53 12.69 10.65
C VAL A 191 -16.76 12.79 9.13
N GLN A 192 -17.90 12.27 8.63
CA GLN A 192 -18.26 12.29 7.20
C GLN A 192 -18.96 13.57 6.73
N ASN A 193 -19.40 14.44 7.64
CA ASN A 193 -20.15 15.67 7.33
C ASN A 193 -19.32 16.92 7.63
#